data_AF-Q74AQ9-F1
#
_entry.id   AF-Q74AQ9-F1
#
_cell.length_a   1.000
_cell.length_b   1.000
_cell.length_c   1.000
_cell.angle_alpha   90.00
_cell.angle_beta   90.00
_cell.angle_gamma   90.00
#
_symmetry.space_group_name_H-M   'P 1'
#
loop_
_entity.id
_entity.type
_entity.pdbx_description
1 polymer ?
#
loop_
_entity_poly.entity_id
_entity_poly.type
_entity_poly.pdbx_seq_one_letter_code
_entity_poly.pdbx_strand_id
1 'polypeptide(L)'
;METLYTMMVVLTTVVSAVMIPRIMLDWLRYQEFLRDRNDEELKMLIAGHKGWIIRHGLCALGAVALVTCIKCLPELARYDELAGVTAAYGMMTLAFAFVESLLAQRIESSLQSGLVPVSTDSQFEQ
;
A
#
# COMPACT_ATOMS: atom_id res chain seq x y z
N MET A 1 20.00 -10.11 21.72
CA MET A 1 19.40 -10.60 20.46
C MET A 1 17.89 -10.63 20.57
N GLU A 2 17.35 -11.22 21.64
CA GLU A 2 15.91 -11.25 21.93
C GLU A 2 15.23 -9.87 21.85
N THR A 3 15.83 -8.83 22.41
CA THR A 3 15.23 -7.48 22.38
C THR A 3 15.00 -6.93 20.97
N LEU A 4 15.98 -6.99 20.07
CA LEU A 4 15.81 -6.52 18.68
C LEU A 4 14.81 -7.36 17.90
N TYR A 5 14.85 -8.67 18.09
CA TYR A 5 13.89 -9.60 17.50
C TYR A 5 12.46 -9.26 17.95
N THR A 6 12.22 -9.17 19.27
CA THR A 6 10.93 -8.84 19.84
C THR A 6 10.44 -7.47 19.37
N MET A 7 11.33 -6.47 19.29
CA MET A 7 10.98 -5.15 18.76
C MET A 7 10.50 -5.22 17.30
N MET A 8 11.17 -6.01 16.44
CA MET A 8 10.75 -6.14 15.04
C MET A 8 9.44 -6.91 14.89
N VAL A 9 9.21 -7.95 15.71
CA VAL A 9 7.92 -8.65 15.74
C VAL A 9 6.81 -7.68 16.15
N VAL A 10 6.98 -6.95 17.26
CA VAL A 10 6.00 -5.96 17.73
C VAL A 10 5.75 -4.89 16.68
N LEU A 11 6.80 -4.35 16.04
CA LEU A 11 6.66 -3.36 14.98
C LEU A 11 5.84 -3.92 13.81
N THR A 12 6.13 -5.15 13.39
CA THR A 12 5.40 -5.83 12.31
C THR A 12 3.93 -5.99 12.65
N THR A 13 3.62 -6.41 13.88
CA THR A 13 2.25 -6.57 14.36
C THR A 13 1.51 -5.24 14.46
N VAL A 14 2.14 -4.20 15.01
CA VAL A 14 1.54 -2.86 15.14
C VAL A 14 1.26 -2.26 13.77
N VAL A 15 2.22 -2.35 12.84
CA VAL A 15 2.02 -1.87 11.47
C VAL A 15 0.85 -2.60 10.82
N SER A 16 0.75 -3.93 10.97
CA SER A 16 -0.41 -4.68 10.46
C SER A 16 -1.73 -4.23 11.07
N ALA A 17 -1.76 -4.11 12.40
CA ALA A 17 -2.95 -3.75 13.16
C ALA A 17 -3.46 -2.34 12.82
N VAL A 18 -2.58 -1.45 12.35
CA VAL A 18 -2.96 -0.09 11.91
C VAL A 18 -3.31 -0.07 10.42
N MET A 19 -2.54 -0.75 9.58
CA MET A 19 -2.69 -0.68 8.13
C MET A 19 -3.96 -1.39 7.65
N ILE A 20 -4.30 -2.55 8.22
CA ILE A 20 -5.49 -3.30 7.79
C ILE A 20 -6.77 -2.48 8.01
N PRO A 21 -7.06 -1.92 9.20
CA PRO A 21 -8.23 -1.08 9.39
C PRO A 21 -8.20 0.20 8.55
N ARG A 22 -7.04 0.85 8.39
CA ARG A 22 -6.89 2.04 7.54
C ARG A 22 -7.32 1.74 6.10
N ILE A 23 -6.83 0.65 5.51
CA ILE A 23 -7.18 0.23 4.15
C ILE A 23 -8.67 -0.07 4.04
N MET A 24 -9.27 -0.72 5.05
CA MET A 24 -10.71 -0.98 5.07
C MET A 24 -11.54 0.31 5.16
N LEU A 25 -11.11 1.29 5.96
CA LEU A 25 -11.78 2.59 6.07
C LEU A 25 -11.70 3.38 4.76
N ASP A 26 -10.54 3.35 4.09
CA ASP A 26 -10.37 4.01 2.79
C ASP A 26 -11.26 3.36 1.72
N TRP A 27 -11.48 2.05 1.78
CA TRP A 27 -12.46 1.37 0.92
C TRP A 27 -13.89 1.86 1.15
N LEU A 28 -14.31 2.04 2.41
CA LEU A 28 -15.63 2.58 2.74
C LEU A 28 -15.79 4.03 2.25
N ARG A 29 -14.76 4.87 2.46
CA ARG A 29 -14.72 6.26 1.97
C ARG A 29 -14.82 6.32 0.45
N TYR A 30 -14.11 5.44 -0.25
CA TYR A 30 -14.23 5.33 -1.71
C TYR A 30 -15.67 5.09 -2.15
N GLN A 31 -16.41 4.18 -1.50
CA GLN A 31 -17.81 3.92 -1.83
C GLN A 31 -18.71 5.13 -1.57
N GLU A 32 -18.48 5.85 -0.46
CA GLU A 32 -19.20 7.07 -0.12
C GLU A 32 -18.94 8.19 -1.15
N PHE A 33 -17.68 8.47 -1.47
CA PHE A 33 -17.32 9.51 -2.43
C PHE A 33 -17.79 9.20 -3.85
N LEU A 34 -17.82 7.92 -4.25
CA LEU A 34 -18.44 7.51 -5.51
C LEU A 34 -19.94 7.76 -5.54
N ARG A 35 -20.66 7.41 -4.47
CA ARG A 35 -22.11 7.63 -4.37
C ARG A 35 -22.44 9.11 -4.49
N ASP A 36 -21.64 9.94 -3.82
CA ASP A 36 -21.85 11.38 -3.74
C ASP A 36 -21.24 12.14 -4.93
N ARG A 37 -20.64 11.42 -5.90
CA ARG A 37 -19.92 11.94 -7.09
C ARG A 37 -18.89 13.04 -6.75
N ASN A 38 -18.16 12.83 -5.66
CA ASN A 38 -17.16 13.78 -5.19
C ASN A 38 -15.77 13.46 -5.77
N ASP A 39 -15.53 13.94 -6.99
CA ASP A 39 -14.31 13.69 -7.75
C ASP A 39 -13.04 14.26 -7.09
N GLU A 40 -13.15 15.35 -6.34
CA GLU A 40 -12.01 15.96 -5.65
C GLU A 40 -11.50 15.08 -4.51
N GLU A 41 -12.41 14.59 -3.67
CA GLU A 41 -12.09 13.65 -2.59
C GLU A 41 -11.54 12.32 -3.13
N LEU A 42 -12.07 11.83 -4.26
CA LEU A 42 -11.52 10.64 -4.93
C LEU A 42 -10.07 10.85 -5.40
N LYS A 43 -9.76 12.02 -5.98
CA LYS A 43 -8.38 12.38 -6.38
C LYS A 43 -7.45 12.50 -5.18
N MET A 44 -7.92 13.08 -4.08
CA MET A 44 -7.15 13.15 -2.83
C MET A 44 -6.90 11.74 -2.25
N LEU A 45 -7.89 10.87 -2.29
CA LEU A 45 -7.77 9.48 -1.83
C LEU A 45 -6.73 8.70 -2.67
N ILE A 46 -6.74 8.86 -4.00
CA ILE A 46 -5.71 8.30 -4.90
C ILE A 46 -4.31 8.80 -4.53
N ALA A 47 -4.14 10.11 -4.33
CA ALA A 47 -2.86 10.68 -3.95
C ALA A 47 -2.37 10.14 -2.60
N GLY A 48 -3.28 9.93 -1.66
CA GLY A 48 -3.02 9.26 -0.39
C GLY A 48 -2.47 7.84 -0.59
N HIS A 49 -3.17 7.00 -1.35
CA HIS A 49 -2.73 5.64 -1.67
C HIS A 49 -1.35 5.64 -2.35
N LYS A 50 -1.10 6.52 -3.33
CA LYS A 50 0.21 6.66 -3.98
C LYS A 50 1.34 7.01 -2.99
N GLY A 51 1.06 7.89 -2.03
CA GLY A 51 2.00 8.21 -0.97
C GLY A 51 2.35 6.99 -0.10
N TRP A 52 1.37 6.16 0.24
CA TRP A 52 1.59 4.94 1.03
C TRP A 52 2.33 3.85 0.25
N ILE A 53 2.03 3.66 -1.03
CA ILE A 53 2.75 2.73 -1.92
C ILE A 53 4.26 3.03 -1.87
N ILE A 54 4.65 4.31 -1.99
CA ILE A 54 6.05 4.72 -1.93
C ILE A 54 6.66 4.39 -0.56
N ARG A 55 5.98 4.72 0.54
CA ARG A 55 6.46 4.44 1.92
C ARG A 55 6.68 2.95 2.13
N HIS A 56 5.72 2.12 1.71
CA HIS A 56 5.84 0.67 1.80
C HIS A 56 6.99 0.15 0.91
N GLY A 57 7.12 0.65 -0.32
CA GLY A 57 8.23 0.32 -1.20
C GLY A 57 9.59 0.62 -0.57
N LEU A 58 9.75 1.79 0.07
CA LEU A 58 10.97 2.17 0.79
C LEU A 58 11.24 1.27 2.00
N CYS A 59 10.22 0.95 2.78
CA CYS A 59 10.36 0.02 3.92
C CYS A 59 10.75 -1.39 3.47
N ALA A 60 10.17 -1.89 2.37
CA ALA A 60 10.52 -3.19 1.80
C ALA A 60 11.96 -3.21 1.28
N LEU A 61 12.39 -2.15 0.57
CA LEU A 61 13.78 -1.98 0.14
C LEU A 61 14.75 -1.96 1.32
N GLY A 62 14.41 -1.22 2.38
CA GLY A 62 15.20 -1.20 3.62
C GLY A 62 15.31 -2.57 4.29
N ALA A 63 14.21 -3.33 4.33
CA ALA A 63 14.20 -4.69 4.85
C ALA A 63 15.11 -5.62 4.04
N VAL A 64 15.03 -5.57 2.70
CA VAL A 64 15.90 -6.35 1.81
C VAL A 64 17.37 -6.00 2.01
N ALA A 65 17.69 -4.70 2.09
CA ALA A 65 19.06 -4.24 2.33
C ALA A 65 19.61 -4.77 3.66
N LEU A 66 18.83 -4.68 4.74
CA LEU A 66 19.24 -5.16 6.06
C LEU A 66 19.43 -6.68 6.09
N VAL A 67 18.51 -7.44 5.51
CA VAL A 67 18.63 -8.90 5.37
C VAL A 67 19.88 -9.27 4.57
N THR A 68 20.15 -8.55 3.48
CA THR A 68 21.34 -8.77 2.65
C THR A 68 22.61 -8.51 3.45
N CYS A 69 22.69 -7.42 4.22
CA CYS A 69 23.82 -7.15 5.10
C CYS A 69 24.03 -8.28 6.12
N ILE A 70 22.98 -8.75 6.77
CA ILE A 70 23.08 -9.84 7.76
C ILE A 70 23.59 -11.14 7.12
N LYS A 71 23.10 -11.48 5.92
CA LYS A 71 23.46 -12.73 5.23
C LYS A 71 24.83 -12.69 4.57
N CYS A 72 25.31 -11.51 4.16
CA CYS A 72 26.58 -11.36 3.44
C CYS A 72 27.77 -10.94 4.31
N LEU A 73 27.54 -10.38 5.51
CA LEU A 73 28.62 -9.97 6.42
C LEU A 73 28.81 -11.00 7.55
N PRO A 74 29.97 -11.65 7.65
CA PRO A 74 30.21 -12.72 8.63
C PRO A 74 30.10 -12.24 10.08
N GLU A 75 30.41 -10.97 10.34
CA GLU A 75 30.27 -10.34 11.67
C GLU A 75 28.82 -10.29 12.18
N LEU A 76 27.85 -10.39 11.27
CA LEU A 76 26.42 -10.32 11.57
C LEU A 76 25.75 -11.70 11.61
N ALA A 77 26.50 -12.80 11.44
CA ALA A 77 25.93 -14.16 11.37
C ALA A 77 25.09 -14.55 12.60
N ARG A 78 25.38 -13.98 13.78
CA ARG A 78 24.59 -14.19 15.00
C ARG A 78 23.15 -13.66 14.91
N TYR A 79 22.83 -12.77 13.95
CA TYR A 79 21.52 -12.13 13.80
C TYR A 79 20.59 -12.82 12.80
N ASP A 80 20.79 -14.10 12.52
CA ASP A 80 20.04 -14.80 11.46
C ASP A 80 18.52 -14.82 11.69
N GLU A 81 18.08 -14.99 12.94
CA GLU A 81 16.66 -14.91 13.31
C GLU A 81 16.06 -13.52 13.06
N LEU A 82 16.83 -12.45 13.30
CA LEU A 82 16.42 -11.08 13.03
C LEU A 82 16.25 -10.87 11.52
N ALA A 83 17.11 -11.47 10.69
CA ALA A 83 16.94 -11.43 9.23
C ALA A 83 15.63 -12.12 8.81
N GLY A 84 15.26 -13.24 9.43
CA GLY A 84 13.99 -13.93 9.17
C GLY A 84 12.76 -13.05 9.42
N VAL A 85 12.67 -12.43 10.60
CA VAL A 85 11.56 -11.52 10.93
C VAL A 85 11.58 -10.26 10.07
N THR A 86 12.76 -9.71 9.76
CA THR A 86 12.88 -8.55 8.88
C THR A 86 12.40 -8.86 7.45
N ALA A 87 12.71 -10.05 6.94
CA ALA A 87 12.21 -10.50 5.64
C ALA A 87 10.68 -10.63 5.63
N ALA A 88 10.10 -11.20 6.70
CA ALA A 88 8.65 -11.30 6.85
C ALA A 88 7.98 -9.90 6.87
N TYR A 89 8.56 -8.95 7.61
CA TYR A 89 8.13 -7.55 7.60
C TYR A 89 8.20 -6.91 6.20
N GLY A 90 9.29 -7.17 5.46
CA GLY A 90 9.45 -6.69 4.10
C GLY A 90 8.37 -7.22 3.15
N MET A 91 8.08 -8.52 3.20
CA MET A 91 7.02 -9.14 2.39
C MET A 91 5.63 -8.59 2.75
N MET A 92 5.34 -8.46 4.04
CA MET A 92 4.08 -7.88 4.52
C MET A 92 3.89 -6.45 4.01
N THR A 93 4.95 -5.65 4.08
CA THR A 93 4.94 -4.27 3.58
C THR A 93 4.71 -4.21 2.07
N LEU A 94 5.31 -5.11 1.29
CA LEU A 94 5.02 -5.24 -0.15
C LEU A 94 3.57 -5.64 -0.41
N ALA A 95 3.00 -6.53 0.40
CA ALA A 95 1.59 -6.89 0.28
C ALA A 95 0.68 -5.68 0.50
N PHE A 96 0.99 -4.81 1.47
CA PHE A 96 0.26 -3.55 1.64
C PHE A 96 0.44 -2.61 0.44
N ALA A 97 1.67 -2.45 -0.09
CA ALA A 97 1.90 -1.67 -1.30
C ALA A 97 1.07 -2.18 -2.49
N PHE A 98 0.96 -3.50 -2.63
CA PHE A 98 0.17 -4.14 -3.69
C PHE A 98 -1.33 -3.86 -3.52
N VAL A 99 -1.88 -4.04 -2.32
CA VAL A 99 -3.30 -3.75 -2.04
C VAL A 99 -3.61 -2.26 -2.26
N GLU A 100 -2.76 -1.36 -1.76
CA GLU A 100 -2.89 0.08 -1.96
C GLU A 100 -2.83 0.44 -3.47
N SER A 101 -1.99 -0.25 -4.25
CA SER A 101 -1.93 -0.08 -5.71
C SER A 101 -3.22 -0.51 -6.41
N LEU A 102 -3.78 -1.67 -6.04
CA LEU A 102 -5.05 -2.15 -6.59
C LEU A 102 -6.20 -1.18 -6.28
N LEU A 103 -6.23 -0.65 -5.05
CA LEU A 103 -7.22 0.35 -4.66
C LEU A 103 -7.07 1.65 -5.45
N ALA A 104 -5.86 2.20 -5.55
CA ALA A 104 -5.60 3.41 -6.34
C ALA A 104 -6.04 3.23 -7.81
N GLN A 105 -5.66 2.11 -8.45
CA GLN A 105 -6.06 1.79 -9.82
C GLN A 105 -7.57 1.66 -9.97
N ARG A 106 -8.24 1.02 -8.99
CA ARG A 106 -9.69 0.87 -9.01
C ARG A 106 -10.40 2.21 -8.94
N ILE A 107 -9.93 3.11 -8.07
CA ILE A 107 -10.48 4.46 -7.92
C ILE A 107 -10.24 5.27 -9.21
N GLU A 108 -9.03 5.23 -9.76
CA GLU A 108 -8.68 5.91 -11.02
C GLU A 108 -9.57 5.44 -12.18
N SER A 109 -9.75 4.12 -12.30
CA SER A 109 -10.63 3.53 -13.33
C SER A 109 -12.08 3.99 -13.18
N SER A 110 -12.60 4.03 -11.95
CA SER A 110 -13.95 4.54 -11.69
C SER A 110 -14.09 6.01 -12.09
N LEU A 111 -13.12 6.85 -11.72
CA LEU A 111 -13.12 8.28 -12.06
C LEU A 111 -13.09 8.50 -13.58
N GLN A 112 -12.26 7.75 -14.31
CA GLN A 112 -12.20 7.82 -15.77
C GLN A 112 -13.48 7.33 -16.45
N SER A 113 -14.11 6.27 -15.92
CA SER A 113 -15.36 5.74 -16.48
C SER A 113 -16.56 6.68 -16.30
N GLY A 114 -16.57 7.49 -15.24
CA GLY A 114 -17.58 8.55 -15.04
C GLY A 114 -17.37 9.78 -15.94
N LEU A 115 -16.17 9.94 -16.49
CA LEU A 115 -15.76 11.07 -17.33
C LEU A 115 -15.88 10.81 -18.84
N VAL A 116 -16.29 9.62 -19.29
CA VAL A 116 -16.56 9.40 -20.73
C VAL A 116 -17.81 10.22 -21.08
N PRO A 117 -17.68 11.32 -21.86
CA PRO A 117 -18.87 11.95 -22.40
C PRO A 117 -19.52 10.91 -23.32
N VAL A 118 -20.81 10.64 -23.12
CA VAL A 118 -21.62 10.06 -24.19
C VAL A 118 -21.50 11.05 -25.33
N SER A 119 -20.66 10.73 -26.33
CA SER A 119 -20.72 11.34 -27.63
C SER A 119 -22.16 11.14 -28.08
N THR A 120 -22.94 12.20 -27.91
CA THR A 120 -24.33 12.25 -28.32
C THR A 120 -24.27 12.40 -29.84
N ASP A 121 -23.93 11.30 -30.51
CA ASP A 121 -24.15 11.11 -31.95
C ASP A 121 -25.66 10.91 -32.12
N SER A 122 -26.39 11.99 -31.88
CA SER A 122 -27.78 12.14 -32.28
C SER A 122 -27.99 13.61 -32.63
N GLN A 123 -27.46 14.01 -33.78
CA GLN A 123 -27.93 15.17 -34.53
C GLN A 123 -28.14 14.71 -35.99
N PHE A 124 -29.40 14.36 -36.27
CA PHE A 124 -30.12 14.48 -37.56
C PHE A 124 -29.66 13.57 -38.71
N GLU A 125 -30.33 12.43 -38.96
CA GLU A 125 -31.55 12.36 -39.79
C GLU A 125 -31.85 13.67 -40.55
N GLN A 126 -31.45 13.70 -41.82
CA GLN A 126 -32.29 14.12 -42.96
C GLN A 126 -31.76 13.52 -44.26
#